data_AF-A0A7J9SIR9-F1
#
_entry.id   AF-A0A7J9SIR9-F1
#
_cell.length_a   1.000
_cell.length_b   1.000
_cell.length_c   1.000
_cell.angle_alpha   90.00
_cell.angle_beta   90.00
_cell.angle_gamma   90.00
#
_symmetry.space_group_name_H-M   'P 1'
#
loop_
_entity.id
_entity.type
_entity.pdbx_description
1 polymer ?
#
loop_
_entity_poly.entity_id
_entity_poly.type
_entity_poly.pdbx_seq_one_letter_code
_entity_poly.pdbx_strand_id
1 'polypeptide(L)'
;MTDAPPTDEGWFVLHDFRTVDWDAWREAPDRERDRAIEEGVEYLRTHEAVDDADEGDSGVFSVLGHKADLLVLHFRPTLGALSRAERRFEGTALASFTEQTTSYVSVTEISGYSTPEFFEEPEAVDEGTRRYMEGKLTPEIPDDGYVSFYPMTKRRGESYNWYDLDFEKRAELMAEHAETGKGYAGRINQIIASSVGFDDHEWGVTLFADDPTDIKDIVYEMRFDDVSAKYSDFGEFYVGRRFPPADLGAYLAGETVPTGEAGHESEAHAHGDADSGDASDADGHGDDDAEQDGHDGDDADDIRRELADLDIYAGQPHGEDVYATVLYSAADTDELFSEVEGLRGNFDHYDTHVKTAVYEARGRDRNAVVSIWDTASAAETAAGFLSELPEVVSRAGEESGFGTMGMFYTVKPDYREEFHDTFDDVEGILEGMEGHQETDLFANVEDENDMFISSQWDARENAMAFFRSEEFGETVEWGREVLADRPRHVFLA
;
A
#
# COMPACT_ATOMS: atom_id res chain seq x y z
N MET A 1 -27.14 3.01 -36.48
CA MET A 1 -27.20 2.46 -35.11
C MET A 1 -26.14 3.20 -34.34
N THR A 2 -26.40 3.57 -33.10
CA THR A 2 -25.37 4.13 -32.22
C THR A 2 -24.42 2.99 -31.82
N ASP A 3 -23.12 3.21 -31.94
CA ASP A 3 -22.13 2.16 -31.70
C ASP A 3 -21.91 1.95 -30.19
N ALA A 4 -21.97 0.72 -29.74
CA ALA A 4 -21.62 0.38 -28.35
C ALA A 4 -20.10 0.60 -28.16
N PRO A 5 -19.66 1.19 -27.04
CA PRO A 5 -18.23 1.28 -26.77
C PRO A 5 -17.65 -0.13 -26.60
N PRO A 6 -16.40 -0.38 -27.01
CA PRO A 6 -15.71 -1.60 -26.64
C PRO A 6 -15.43 -1.58 -25.12
N THR A 7 -15.43 -2.76 -24.53
CA THR A 7 -15.13 -3.01 -23.12
C THR A 7 -14.19 -4.20 -23.02
N ASP A 8 -13.27 -4.13 -22.07
CA ASP A 8 -12.53 -5.28 -21.56
C ASP A 8 -12.91 -5.48 -20.09
N GLU A 9 -13.16 -6.72 -19.72
CA GLU A 9 -13.62 -7.11 -18.38
C GLU A 9 -12.53 -7.83 -17.59
N GLY A 10 -12.43 -7.52 -16.29
CA GLY A 10 -11.48 -8.13 -15.36
C GLY A 10 -12.15 -9.02 -14.33
N TRP A 11 -11.78 -8.84 -13.06
CA TRP A 11 -12.36 -9.58 -11.94
C TRP A 11 -13.83 -9.23 -11.70
N PHE A 12 -14.61 -10.26 -11.35
CA PHE A 12 -15.95 -10.10 -10.82
C PHE A 12 -15.88 -9.56 -9.39
N VAL A 13 -16.87 -8.75 -9.03
CA VAL A 13 -16.95 -8.06 -7.75
C VAL A 13 -18.24 -8.44 -7.03
N LEU A 14 -18.14 -8.72 -5.73
CA LEU A 14 -19.27 -8.84 -4.81
C LEU A 14 -19.11 -7.85 -3.67
N HIS A 15 -20.07 -6.92 -3.54
CA HIS A 15 -20.27 -6.14 -2.32
C HIS A 15 -21.33 -6.84 -1.47
N ASP A 16 -20.94 -7.48 -0.36
CA ASP A 16 -21.87 -8.14 0.59
C ASP A 16 -22.08 -7.24 1.82
N PHE A 17 -23.27 -6.64 1.94
CA PHE A 17 -23.60 -5.73 3.05
C PHE A 17 -24.43 -6.42 4.12
N ARG A 18 -23.94 -6.40 5.36
CA ARG A 18 -24.56 -7.10 6.49
C ARG A 18 -24.86 -6.16 7.65
N THR A 19 -25.98 -6.40 8.33
CA THR A 19 -26.28 -5.79 9.63
C THR A 19 -26.11 -6.82 10.74
N VAL A 20 -25.66 -6.38 11.91
CA VAL A 20 -25.51 -7.21 13.10
C VAL A 20 -26.82 -7.19 13.88
N ASP A 21 -27.34 -8.37 14.24
CA ASP A 21 -28.39 -8.47 15.25
C ASP A 21 -27.78 -8.21 16.63
N TRP A 22 -27.71 -6.93 16.99
CA TRP A 22 -27.12 -6.47 18.23
C TRP A 22 -27.86 -6.96 19.48
N ASP A 23 -29.16 -7.29 19.38
CA ASP A 23 -29.91 -7.87 20.49
C ASP A 23 -29.50 -9.33 20.69
N ALA A 24 -29.47 -10.13 19.63
CA ALA A 24 -28.97 -11.51 19.68
C ALA A 24 -27.50 -11.57 20.13
N TRP A 25 -26.65 -10.66 19.64
CA TRP A 25 -25.25 -10.55 20.04
C TRP A 25 -25.10 -10.29 21.53
N ARG A 26 -25.84 -9.32 22.10
CA ARG A 26 -25.78 -9.00 23.53
C ARG A 26 -26.33 -10.10 24.43
N GLU A 27 -27.32 -10.85 23.95
CA GLU A 27 -27.95 -11.94 24.71
C GLU A 27 -27.15 -13.26 24.66
N ALA A 28 -26.25 -13.40 23.68
CA ALA A 28 -25.45 -14.61 23.50
C ALA A 28 -24.43 -14.84 24.64
N PRO A 29 -24.22 -16.09 25.07
CA PRO A 29 -23.13 -16.44 25.99
C PRO A 29 -21.76 -16.08 25.41
N ASP A 30 -20.80 -15.72 26.27
CA ASP A 30 -19.41 -15.38 25.87
C ASP A 30 -18.81 -16.41 24.91
N ARG A 31 -18.98 -17.70 25.20
CA ARG A 31 -18.47 -18.78 24.34
C ARG A 31 -19.03 -18.76 22.91
N GLU A 32 -20.27 -18.33 22.72
CA GLU A 32 -20.86 -18.21 21.37
C GLU A 32 -20.33 -16.97 20.64
N ARG A 33 -20.13 -15.87 21.37
CA ARG A 33 -19.49 -14.66 20.85
C ARG A 33 -18.03 -14.88 20.46
N ASP A 34 -17.25 -15.51 21.35
CA ASP A 34 -15.84 -15.85 21.10
C ASP A 34 -15.71 -16.73 19.85
N ARG A 35 -16.57 -17.74 19.72
CA ARG A 35 -16.59 -18.61 18.55
C ARG A 35 -16.98 -17.86 17.26
N ALA A 36 -17.96 -16.97 17.34
CA ALA A 36 -18.36 -16.15 16.19
C ALA A 36 -17.23 -15.21 15.76
N ILE A 37 -16.50 -14.61 16.70
CA ILE A 37 -15.32 -13.79 16.42
C ILE A 37 -14.23 -14.66 15.81
N GLU A 38 -13.87 -15.79 16.42
CA GLU A 38 -12.82 -16.69 15.92
C GLU A 38 -13.09 -17.18 14.49
N GLU A 39 -14.27 -17.76 14.23
CA GLU A 39 -14.65 -18.24 12.89
C GLU A 39 -14.81 -17.08 11.89
N GLY A 40 -15.25 -15.90 12.34
CA GLY A 40 -15.35 -14.70 11.52
C GLY A 40 -13.99 -14.14 11.11
N VAL A 41 -13.06 -14.02 12.06
CA VAL A 41 -11.67 -13.59 11.82
C VAL A 41 -10.98 -14.59 10.89
N GLU A 42 -11.13 -15.89 11.12
CA GLU A 42 -10.58 -16.94 10.24
C GLU A 42 -11.14 -16.80 8.82
N TYR A 43 -12.46 -16.68 8.67
CA TYR A 43 -13.08 -16.46 7.37
C TYR A 43 -12.48 -15.23 6.67
N LEU A 44 -12.47 -14.08 7.34
CA LEU A 44 -11.99 -12.83 6.74
C LEU A 44 -10.51 -12.93 6.33
N ARG A 45 -9.64 -13.44 7.21
CA ARG A 45 -8.20 -13.64 6.92
C ARG A 45 -7.98 -14.55 5.73
N THR A 46 -8.67 -15.69 5.65
CA THR A 46 -8.56 -16.62 4.51
C THR A 46 -8.91 -15.93 3.18
N HIS A 47 -9.86 -14.99 3.17
CA HIS A 47 -10.26 -14.32 1.94
C HIS A 47 -9.41 -13.08 1.62
N GLU A 48 -8.88 -12.37 2.62
CA GLU A 48 -7.88 -11.29 2.41
C GLU A 48 -6.54 -11.86 1.93
N ALA A 49 -6.11 -13.01 2.48
CA ALA A 49 -4.93 -13.74 1.98
C ALA A 49 -5.20 -14.47 0.64
N VAL A 50 -6.45 -14.45 0.14
CA VAL A 50 -6.89 -15.08 -1.11
C VAL A 50 -6.66 -16.60 -1.14
N ASP A 51 -6.48 -17.26 0.01
CA ASP A 51 -6.32 -18.71 0.15
C ASP A 51 -7.50 -19.54 -0.43
N ASP A 52 -8.65 -18.87 -0.69
CA ASP A 52 -9.83 -19.49 -1.27
C ASP A 52 -9.86 -19.48 -2.81
N ALA A 53 -8.94 -18.80 -3.50
CA ALA A 53 -8.89 -18.65 -4.95
C ALA A 53 -7.44 -18.59 -5.49
N ASP A 54 -7.27 -18.58 -6.82
CA ASP A 54 -5.93 -18.50 -7.44
C ASP A 54 -5.37 -17.07 -7.43
N GLU A 55 -6.25 -16.09 -7.54
CA GLU A 55 -5.96 -14.66 -7.52
C GLU A 55 -7.25 -13.90 -7.14
N GLY A 56 -7.14 -12.63 -6.79
CA GLY A 56 -8.24 -11.78 -6.36
C GLY A 56 -7.83 -10.88 -5.21
N ASP A 57 -8.82 -10.27 -4.58
CA ASP A 57 -8.61 -9.47 -3.37
C ASP A 57 -9.89 -9.44 -2.51
N SER A 58 -9.77 -9.24 -1.21
CA SER A 58 -10.90 -9.01 -0.32
C SER A 58 -10.59 -7.98 0.76
N GLY A 59 -11.63 -7.36 1.30
CA GLY A 59 -11.50 -6.47 2.45
C GLY A 59 -12.78 -6.38 3.25
N VAL A 60 -12.64 -6.14 4.55
CA VAL A 60 -13.75 -5.87 5.46
C VAL A 60 -13.79 -4.40 5.88
N PHE A 61 -15.01 -3.85 5.90
CA PHE A 61 -15.25 -2.47 6.25
C PHE A 61 -16.39 -2.36 7.25
N SER A 62 -16.23 -1.47 8.22
CA SER A 62 -17.35 -0.96 9.01
C SER A 62 -18.20 -0.07 8.11
N VAL A 63 -19.52 -0.08 8.25
CA VAL A 63 -20.43 0.79 7.49
C VAL A 63 -21.18 1.72 8.45
N LEU A 64 -21.25 3.00 8.11
CA LEU A 64 -21.92 3.99 8.95
C LEU A 64 -23.40 4.15 8.60
N GLY A 65 -24.23 4.25 9.64
CA GLY A 65 -25.67 4.47 9.52
C GLY A 65 -26.47 3.19 9.75
N HIS A 66 -27.69 3.14 9.24
CA HIS A 66 -28.64 2.04 9.50
C HIS A 66 -28.79 1.07 8.33
N LYS A 67 -28.05 1.29 7.24
CA LYS A 67 -28.23 0.52 6.00
C LYS A 67 -27.49 -0.82 6.06
N ALA A 68 -26.33 -0.83 6.72
CA ALA A 68 -25.52 -1.98 7.04
C ALA A 68 -24.55 -1.60 8.17
N ASP A 69 -24.01 -2.61 8.83
CA ASP A 69 -22.96 -2.49 9.84
C ASP A 69 -21.59 -2.91 9.27
N LEU A 70 -21.58 -3.92 8.38
CA LEU A 70 -20.39 -4.46 7.72
C LEU A 70 -20.56 -4.47 6.19
N LEU A 71 -19.46 -4.26 5.49
CA LEU A 71 -19.28 -4.60 4.09
C LEU A 71 -18.13 -5.61 4.00
N VAL A 72 -18.40 -6.76 3.38
CA VAL A 72 -17.37 -7.69 2.92
C VAL A 72 -17.28 -7.55 1.40
N LEU A 73 -16.14 -7.06 0.92
CA LEU A 73 -15.88 -6.84 -0.50
C LEU A 73 -14.97 -7.94 -1.03
N HIS A 74 -15.35 -8.54 -2.15
CA HIS A 74 -14.53 -9.55 -2.84
C HIS A 74 -14.35 -9.21 -4.31
N PHE A 75 -13.11 -9.32 -4.80
CA PHE A 75 -12.74 -9.37 -6.21
C PHE A 75 -12.24 -10.78 -6.56
N ARG A 76 -12.81 -11.42 -7.58
CA ARG A 76 -12.39 -12.76 -8.01
C ARG A 76 -12.46 -12.94 -9.54
N PRO A 77 -11.61 -13.79 -10.15
CA PRO A 77 -11.64 -14.09 -11.58
C PRO A 77 -12.91 -14.76 -12.08
N THR A 78 -13.68 -15.37 -11.19
CA THR A 78 -14.89 -16.12 -11.57
C THR A 78 -16.05 -15.88 -10.60
N LEU A 79 -17.27 -15.79 -11.15
CA LEU A 79 -18.51 -15.83 -10.36
C LEU A 79 -18.61 -17.08 -9.48
N GLY A 80 -17.98 -18.19 -9.88
CA GLY A 80 -17.93 -19.42 -9.09
C GLY A 80 -17.14 -19.26 -7.79
N ALA A 81 -16.06 -18.47 -7.82
CA ALA A 81 -15.29 -18.13 -6.63
C ALA A 81 -16.08 -17.20 -5.70
N LEU A 82 -16.69 -16.13 -6.23
CA LEU A 82 -17.56 -15.24 -5.45
C LEU A 82 -18.71 -16.00 -4.78
N SER A 83 -19.42 -16.85 -5.54
CA SER A 83 -20.51 -17.66 -5.00
C SER A 83 -20.05 -18.65 -3.92
N ARG A 84 -18.78 -19.08 -3.95
CA ARG A 84 -18.20 -19.92 -2.90
C ARG A 84 -17.88 -19.10 -1.66
N ALA A 85 -17.25 -17.94 -1.81
CA ALA A 85 -16.94 -17.02 -0.71
C ALA A 85 -18.22 -16.60 0.05
N GLU A 86 -19.24 -16.16 -0.68
CA GLU A 86 -20.55 -15.78 -0.12
C GLU A 86 -21.17 -16.92 0.71
N ARG A 87 -21.27 -18.13 0.14
CA ARG A 87 -21.85 -19.28 0.87
C ARG A 87 -20.97 -19.79 2.02
N ARG A 88 -19.66 -19.57 1.97
CA ARG A 88 -18.75 -19.93 3.07
C ARG A 88 -18.98 -19.03 4.28
N PHE A 89 -19.32 -17.76 4.07
CA PHE A 89 -19.68 -16.87 5.17
C PHE A 89 -20.85 -17.44 5.97
N GLU A 90 -21.90 -17.92 5.29
CA GLU A 90 -23.09 -18.54 5.89
C GLU A 90 -22.79 -19.81 6.72
N GLY A 91 -21.60 -20.40 6.57
CA GLY A 91 -21.14 -21.53 7.37
C GLY A 91 -20.55 -21.15 8.72
N THR A 92 -20.24 -19.87 8.94
CA THR A 92 -19.60 -19.37 10.18
C THR A 92 -20.62 -19.16 11.30
N ALA A 93 -20.15 -19.20 12.55
CA ALA A 93 -20.92 -18.78 13.70
C ALA A 93 -21.26 -17.28 13.66
N LEU A 94 -20.41 -16.44 13.05
CA LEU A 94 -20.69 -15.01 12.84
C LEU A 94 -21.96 -14.79 12.02
N ALA A 95 -22.20 -15.61 10.99
CA ALA A 95 -23.39 -15.49 10.15
C ALA A 95 -24.69 -15.59 10.96
N SER A 96 -24.70 -16.33 12.08
CA SER A 96 -25.90 -16.43 12.94
C SER A 96 -26.27 -15.13 13.66
N PHE A 97 -25.35 -14.17 13.72
CA PHE A 97 -25.54 -12.84 14.30
C PHE A 97 -25.66 -11.74 13.25
N THR A 98 -25.71 -12.09 11.97
CA THR A 98 -25.79 -11.09 10.89
C THR A 98 -26.92 -11.41 9.92
N GLU A 99 -27.47 -10.38 9.30
CA GLU A 99 -28.41 -10.49 8.20
C GLU A 99 -27.86 -9.73 6.99
N GLN A 100 -27.89 -10.37 5.80
CA GLN A 100 -27.57 -9.67 4.55
C GLN A 100 -28.68 -8.67 4.24
N THR A 101 -28.33 -7.39 4.23
CA THR A 101 -29.25 -6.27 3.99
C THR A 101 -29.41 -5.97 2.52
N THR A 102 -28.32 -6.06 1.77
CA THR A 102 -28.25 -5.90 0.32
C THR A 102 -26.95 -6.52 -0.19
N SER A 103 -26.85 -6.70 -1.50
CA SER A 103 -25.61 -7.07 -2.18
C SER A 103 -25.49 -6.32 -3.50
N TYR A 104 -24.30 -6.34 -4.11
CA TYR A 104 -24.13 -5.89 -5.49
C TYR A 104 -23.13 -6.77 -6.24
N VAL A 105 -23.49 -7.22 -7.45
CA VAL A 105 -22.65 -8.07 -8.30
C VAL A 105 -22.28 -7.36 -9.60
N SER A 106 -20.98 -7.26 -9.86
CA SER A 106 -20.45 -6.55 -11.04
C SER A 106 -19.17 -7.20 -11.56
N VAL A 107 -18.58 -6.65 -12.63
CA VAL A 107 -17.26 -7.02 -13.18
C VAL A 107 -16.49 -5.75 -13.49
N THR A 108 -15.22 -5.67 -13.09
CA THR A 108 -14.38 -4.50 -13.39
C THR A 108 -14.30 -4.28 -14.89
N GLU A 109 -14.35 -3.02 -15.33
CA GLU A 109 -14.49 -2.66 -16.74
C GLU A 109 -13.55 -1.51 -17.11
N ILE A 110 -12.82 -1.69 -18.20
CA ILE A 110 -12.24 -0.57 -18.95
C ILE A 110 -13.16 -0.27 -20.12
N SER A 111 -13.57 1.00 -20.25
CA SER A 111 -14.38 1.44 -21.38
C SER A 111 -13.53 2.17 -22.43
N GLY A 112 -13.83 1.95 -23.71
CA GLY A 112 -13.14 2.60 -24.84
C GLY A 112 -13.40 4.09 -25.02
N TYR A 113 -13.96 4.80 -24.04
CA TYR A 113 -14.13 6.26 -24.13
C TYR A 113 -12.87 7.04 -23.74
N SER A 114 -12.20 6.64 -22.66
CA SER A 114 -11.13 7.44 -22.06
C SER A 114 -9.78 7.22 -22.74
N THR A 115 -9.58 6.06 -23.36
CA THR A 115 -8.34 5.69 -24.06
C THR A 115 -8.68 4.79 -25.24
N PRO A 116 -9.27 5.36 -26.31
CA PRO A 116 -9.66 4.59 -27.49
C PRO A 116 -8.46 3.91 -28.14
N GLU A 117 -7.24 4.46 -28.02
CA GLU A 117 -6.02 3.86 -28.55
C GLU A 117 -5.75 2.46 -27.97
N PHE A 118 -6.18 2.20 -26.74
CA PHE A 118 -6.07 0.87 -26.10
C PHE A 118 -6.80 -0.22 -26.87
N PHE A 119 -7.93 0.12 -27.50
CA PHE A 119 -8.74 -0.83 -28.28
C PHE A 119 -8.45 -0.77 -29.78
N GLU A 120 -8.14 0.41 -30.32
CA GLU A 120 -7.99 0.62 -31.76
C GLU A 120 -6.57 0.34 -32.26
N GLU A 121 -5.55 0.70 -31.46
CA GLU A 121 -4.13 0.60 -31.83
C GLU A 121 -3.30 0.19 -30.59
N PRO A 122 -3.51 -1.03 -30.04
CA PRO A 122 -2.90 -1.45 -28.78
C PRO A 122 -1.37 -1.42 -28.83
N GLU A 123 -0.73 -1.61 -29.99
CA GLU A 123 0.72 -1.53 -30.14
C GLU A 123 1.27 -0.10 -30.07
N ALA A 124 0.43 0.93 -30.20
CA ALA A 124 0.80 2.33 -30.11
C ALA A 124 0.70 2.90 -28.68
N VAL A 125 0.01 2.18 -27.78
CA VAL A 125 -0.10 2.56 -26.36
C VAL A 125 1.22 2.31 -25.65
N ASP A 126 1.72 3.34 -24.94
CA ASP A 126 2.92 3.22 -24.13
C ASP A 126 2.71 2.24 -22.97
N GLU A 127 3.81 1.72 -22.45
CA GLU A 127 3.78 0.66 -21.43
C GLU A 127 3.13 1.11 -20.12
N GLY A 128 3.33 2.38 -19.72
CA GLY A 128 2.74 2.94 -18.51
C GLY A 128 1.22 3.04 -18.60
N THR A 129 0.70 3.56 -19.72
CA THR A 129 -0.74 3.61 -19.97
C THR A 129 -1.34 2.20 -20.03
N ARG A 130 -0.64 1.22 -20.64
CA ARG A 130 -1.10 -0.16 -20.67
C ARG A 130 -1.20 -0.76 -19.26
N ARG A 131 -0.16 -0.63 -18.45
CA ARG A 131 -0.13 -1.12 -17.06
C ARG A 131 -1.24 -0.47 -16.22
N TYR A 132 -1.43 0.84 -16.36
CA TYR A 132 -2.51 1.57 -15.68
C TYR A 132 -3.90 1.03 -16.07
N MET A 133 -4.10 0.70 -17.34
CA MET A 133 -5.34 0.12 -17.84
C MET A 133 -5.53 -1.29 -17.28
N GLU A 134 -4.55 -2.17 -17.44
CA GLU A 134 -4.58 -3.55 -16.95
C GLU A 134 -4.83 -3.62 -15.43
N GLY A 135 -4.23 -2.72 -14.64
CA GLY A 135 -4.47 -2.62 -13.20
C GLY A 135 -5.93 -2.31 -12.82
N LYS A 136 -6.74 -1.74 -13.73
CA LYS A 136 -8.19 -1.56 -13.48
C LYS A 136 -8.98 -2.85 -13.63
N LEU A 137 -8.46 -3.83 -14.38
CA LEU A 137 -9.11 -5.14 -14.55
C LEU A 137 -8.92 -5.98 -13.28
N THR A 138 -7.75 -5.88 -12.65
CA THR A 138 -7.39 -6.63 -11.45
C THR A 138 -6.95 -5.68 -10.32
N PRO A 139 -7.88 -4.86 -9.80
CA PRO A 139 -7.54 -3.84 -8.81
C PRO A 139 -7.31 -4.45 -7.42
N GLU A 140 -6.47 -3.77 -6.65
CA GLU A 140 -6.25 -4.03 -5.23
C GLU A 140 -7.02 -3.02 -4.37
N ILE A 141 -7.42 -3.46 -3.19
CA ILE A 141 -8.11 -2.71 -2.16
C ILE A 141 -7.05 -2.10 -1.24
N PRO A 142 -6.98 -0.76 -1.12
CA PRO A 142 -6.03 -0.10 -0.22
C PRO A 142 -6.14 -0.57 1.24
N ASP A 143 -5.01 -0.73 1.93
CA ASP A 143 -4.91 -1.33 3.28
C ASP A 143 -5.52 -0.49 4.41
N ASP A 144 -5.56 0.83 4.25
CA ASP A 144 -6.27 1.74 5.14
C ASP A 144 -7.13 2.72 4.32
N GLY A 145 -8.05 3.37 5.01
CA GLY A 145 -8.88 4.43 4.47
C GLY A 145 -10.37 4.13 4.50
N TYR A 146 -11.10 5.07 3.92
CA TYR A 146 -12.54 5.06 3.79
C TYR A 146 -12.94 4.47 2.45
N VAL A 147 -14.04 3.71 2.47
CA VAL A 147 -14.71 3.24 1.25
C VAL A 147 -16.01 3.99 1.07
N SER A 148 -16.35 4.33 -0.17
CA SER A 148 -17.71 4.65 -0.56
C SER A 148 -18.13 3.83 -1.76
N PHE A 149 -19.29 3.19 -1.63
CA PHE A 149 -19.91 2.43 -2.70
C PHE A 149 -21.26 3.05 -3.07
N TYR A 150 -21.52 3.16 -4.37
CA TYR A 150 -22.85 3.47 -4.89
C TYR A 150 -23.06 2.87 -6.29
N PRO A 151 -24.24 2.28 -6.55
CA PRO A 151 -24.59 1.87 -7.90
C PRO A 151 -25.16 3.04 -8.70
N MET A 152 -25.00 3.02 -10.02
CA MET A 152 -25.54 4.05 -10.91
C MET A 152 -25.89 3.53 -12.31
N THR A 153 -26.71 4.31 -13.01
CA THR A 153 -27.25 4.01 -14.34
C THR A 153 -27.20 5.28 -15.20
N LYS A 154 -27.02 5.14 -16.50
CA LYS A 154 -27.20 6.23 -17.47
C LYS A 154 -28.66 6.31 -17.93
N ARG A 155 -29.27 7.48 -17.77
CA ARG A 155 -30.69 7.72 -18.04
C ARG A 155 -31.08 7.45 -19.49
N ARG A 156 -32.28 6.89 -19.65
CA ARG A 156 -32.99 6.68 -20.92
C ARG A 156 -34.33 7.44 -20.93
N GLY A 157 -34.29 8.73 -20.60
CA GLY A 157 -35.46 9.59 -20.47
C GLY A 157 -35.92 10.21 -21.79
N GLU A 158 -37.10 10.85 -21.79
CA GLU A 158 -37.68 11.47 -23.00
C GLU A 158 -36.85 12.63 -23.55
N SER A 159 -36.16 13.39 -22.67
CA SER A 159 -35.34 14.55 -23.04
C SER A 159 -33.84 14.26 -23.04
N TYR A 160 -33.39 13.35 -22.16
CA TYR A 160 -31.99 12.94 -22.03
C TYR A 160 -31.93 11.42 -22.06
N ASN A 161 -31.44 10.89 -23.18
CA ASN A 161 -31.21 9.47 -23.37
C ASN A 161 -29.76 9.24 -23.77
N TRP A 162 -28.97 8.72 -22.83
CA TRP A 162 -27.54 8.45 -23.03
C TRP A 162 -27.29 7.53 -24.23
N TYR A 163 -28.12 6.50 -24.38
CA TYR A 163 -27.95 5.44 -25.38
C TYR A 163 -28.42 5.84 -26.79
N ASP A 164 -29.06 7.01 -26.93
CA ASP A 164 -29.46 7.60 -28.22
C ASP A 164 -28.40 8.59 -28.75
N LEU A 165 -27.40 8.96 -27.92
CA LEU A 165 -26.28 9.79 -28.36
C LEU A 165 -25.33 9.01 -29.27
N ASP A 166 -24.79 9.70 -30.28
CA ASP A 166 -23.68 9.17 -31.05
C ASP A 166 -22.43 8.95 -30.18
N PHE A 167 -21.50 8.14 -30.69
CA PHE A 167 -20.30 7.77 -29.94
C PHE A 167 -19.42 8.99 -29.66
N GLU A 168 -19.22 9.87 -30.66
CA GLU A 168 -18.43 11.10 -30.54
C GLU A 168 -18.93 11.99 -29.39
N LYS A 169 -20.25 12.16 -29.27
CA LYS A 169 -20.82 12.98 -28.20
C LYS A 169 -20.69 12.33 -26.83
N ARG A 170 -20.82 11.00 -26.74
CA ARG A 170 -20.57 10.28 -25.48
C ARG A 170 -19.10 10.39 -25.07
N ALA A 171 -18.17 10.22 -26.01
CA ALA A 171 -16.75 10.36 -25.78
C ALA A 171 -16.38 11.78 -25.29
N GLU A 172 -16.92 12.84 -25.91
CA GLU A 172 -16.71 14.23 -25.47
C GLU A 172 -17.16 14.43 -24.02
N LEU A 173 -18.36 13.94 -23.67
CA LEU A 173 -18.91 14.05 -22.32
C LEU A 173 -18.11 13.24 -21.28
N MET A 174 -17.60 12.07 -21.67
CA MET A 174 -16.75 11.25 -20.80
C MET A 174 -15.35 11.84 -20.64
N ALA A 175 -14.80 12.50 -21.66
CA ALA A 175 -13.51 13.16 -21.59
C ALA A 175 -13.52 14.34 -20.60
N GLU A 176 -14.58 15.16 -20.62
CA GLU A 176 -14.79 16.23 -19.62
C GLU A 176 -14.85 15.65 -18.19
N HIS A 177 -15.62 14.58 -18.01
CA HIS A 177 -15.77 13.92 -16.72
C HIS A 177 -14.47 13.27 -16.22
N ALA A 178 -13.70 12.65 -17.12
CA ALA A 178 -12.40 12.09 -16.81
C ALA A 178 -11.41 13.19 -16.39
N GLU A 179 -11.47 14.37 -17.00
CA GLU A 179 -10.63 15.51 -16.63
C GLU A 179 -10.92 16.00 -15.21
N THR A 180 -12.20 16.10 -14.82
CA THR A 180 -12.60 16.37 -13.43
C THR A 180 -12.03 15.31 -12.48
N GLY A 181 -12.11 14.02 -12.85
CA GLY A 181 -11.56 12.91 -12.05
C GLY A 181 -10.05 12.94 -11.87
N LYS A 182 -9.29 13.34 -12.90
CA LYS A 182 -7.81 13.48 -12.80
C LYS A 182 -7.38 14.48 -11.72
N GLY A 183 -8.21 15.49 -11.42
CA GLY A 183 -7.95 16.44 -10.33
C GLY A 183 -7.91 15.81 -8.93
N TYR A 184 -8.39 14.56 -8.80
CA TYR A 184 -8.39 13.80 -7.55
C TYR A 184 -7.37 12.65 -7.54
N ALA A 185 -6.47 12.59 -8.54
CA ALA A 185 -5.36 11.63 -8.54
C ALA A 185 -4.53 11.76 -7.25
N GLY A 186 -4.15 10.61 -6.68
CA GLY A 186 -3.44 10.54 -5.39
C GLY A 186 -4.31 10.72 -4.14
N ARG A 187 -5.59 11.12 -4.29
CA ARG A 187 -6.55 11.26 -3.18
C ARG A 187 -7.72 10.29 -3.27
N ILE A 188 -8.11 9.92 -4.49
CA ILE A 188 -9.19 8.97 -4.76
C ILE A 188 -8.65 7.82 -5.61
N ASN A 189 -8.77 6.60 -5.08
CA ASN A 189 -8.69 5.38 -5.87
C ASN A 189 -10.12 4.96 -6.25
N GLN A 190 -10.38 4.82 -7.55
CA GLN A 190 -11.70 4.49 -8.09
C GLN A 190 -11.68 3.14 -8.78
N ILE A 191 -12.64 2.31 -8.43
CA ILE A 191 -12.98 1.09 -9.15
C ILE A 191 -14.36 1.25 -9.78
N ILE A 192 -14.41 1.11 -11.11
CA ILE A 192 -15.65 1.08 -11.88
C ILE A 192 -15.90 -0.36 -12.33
N ALA A 193 -17.06 -0.89 -11.97
CA ALA A 193 -17.45 -2.23 -12.33
C ALA A 193 -18.82 -2.22 -13.02
N SER A 194 -18.91 -2.83 -14.19
CA SER A 194 -20.11 -2.99 -14.99
C SER A 194 -20.99 -4.10 -14.40
N SER A 195 -22.30 -3.87 -14.36
CA SER A 195 -23.28 -4.83 -13.86
C SER A 195 -24.43 -5.02 -14.84
N VAL A 196 -24.29 -4.56 -16.08
CA VAL A 196 -25.31 -4.71 -17.13
C VAL A 196 -25.60 -6.19 -17.35
N GLY A 197 -26.79 -6.63 -16.93
CA GLY A 197 -27.23 -8.03 -17.00
C GLY A 197 -26.89 -8.88 -15.78
N PHE A 198 -26.20 -8.32 -14.78
CA PHE A 198 -25.89 -8.97 -13.49
C PHE A 198 -26.75 -8.42 -12.35
N ASP A 199 -26.94 -7.09 -12.28
CA ASP A 199 -27.61 -6.41 -11.17
C ASP A 199 -28.60 -5.33 -11.66
N ASP A 200 -29.25 -4.63 -10.72
CA ASP A 200 -30.36 -3.69 -10.97
C ASP A 200 -29.91 -2.38 -11.62
N HIS A 201 -28.65 -1.99 -11.41
CA HIS A 201 -28.03 -0.81 -12.00
C HIS A 201 -26.98 -1.20 -13.06
N GLU A 202 -26.46 -0.23 -13.81
CA GLU A 202 -25.56 -0.50 -14.94
C GLU A 202 -24.09 -0.54 -14.50
N TRP A 203 -23.72 0.21 -13.46
CA TRP A 203 -22.38 0.18 -12.86
C TRP A 203 -22.44 0.24 -11.34
N GLY A 204 -21.52 -0.46 -10.68
CA GLY A 204 -21.11 -0.24 -9.29
C GLY A 204 -19.86 0.64 -9.25
N VAL A 205 -19.90 1.72 -8.46
CA VAL A 205 -18.77 2.62 -8.27
C VAL A 205 -18.26 2.46 -6.84
N THR A 206 -16.99 2.09 -6.70
CA THR A 206 -16.29 2.02 -5.41
C THR A 206 -15.17 3.05 -5.38
N LEU A 207 -15.14 3.89 -4.36
CA LEU A 207 -14.13 4.91 -4.13
C LEU A 207 -13.42 4.61 -2.82
N PHE A 208 -12.08 4.65 -2.83
CA PHE A 208 -11.25 4.62 -1.64
C PHE A 208 -10.52 5.94 -1.46
N ALA A 209 -10.37 6.38 -0.22
CA ALA A 209 -9.69 7.63 0.14
C ALA A 209 -9.21 7.61 1.59
N ASP A 210 -8.11 8.27 1.90
CA ASP A 210 -7.67 8.49 3.28
C ASP A 210 -8.56 9.51 4.00
N ASP A 211 -8.98 10.56 3.29
CA ASP A 211 -9.92 11.58 3.77
C ASP A 211 -11.33 11.37 3.16
N PRO A 212 -12.38 11.13 3.97
CA PRO A 212 -13.73 10.94 3.45
C PRO A 212 -14.31 12.22 2.84
N THR A 213 -13.71 13.38 3.08
CA THR A 213 -14.09 14.64 2.42
C THR A 213 -13.69 14.67 0.96
N ASP A 214 -12.61 13.98 0.55
CA ASP A 214 -12.26 13.84 -0.86
C ASP A 214 -13.34 13.06 -1.63
N ILE A 215 -13.91 12.02 -1.00
CA ILE A 215 -15.05 11.25 -1.56
C ILE A 215 -16.25 12.17 -1.78
N LYS A 216 -16.56 13.01 -0.79
CA LYS A 216 -17.64 14.00 -0.91
C LYS A 216 -17.35 14.98 -2.04
N ASP A 217 -16.12 15.48 -2.12
CA ASP A 217 -15.72 16.54 -3.04
C ASP A 217 -15.75 16.05 -4.49
N ILE A 218 -15.15 14.89 -4.80
CA ILE A 218 -15.18 14.32 -6.16
C ILE A 218 -16.60 14.06 -6.64
N VAL A 219 -17.43 13.41 -5.81
CA VAL A 219 -18.82 13.10 -6.17
C VAL A 219 -19.65 14.38 -6.30
N TYR A 220 -19.36 15.42 -5.52
CA TYR A 220 -20.08 16.68 -5.59
C TYR A 220 -19.69 17.50 -6.81
N GLU A 221 -18.39 17.61 -7.12
CA GLU A 221 -17.88 18.34 -8.27
C GLU A 221 -18.32 17.68 -9.58
N MET A 222 -18.17 16.37 -9.69
CA MET A 222 -18.59 15.61 -10.87
C MET A 222 -20.08 15.70 -11.18
N ARG A 223 -20.95 16.06 -10.21
CA ARG A 223 -22.38 16.29 -10.47
C ARG A 223 -22.62 17.52 -11.35
N PHE A 224 -21.65 18.43 -11.46
CA PHE A 224 -21.73 19.60 -12.32
C PHE A 224 -21.22 19.33 -13.74
N ASP A 225 -20.52 18.22 -13.97
CA ASP A 225 -20.21 17.74 -15.32
C ASP A 225 -21.52 17.43 -16.06
N ASP A 226 -21.59 17.80 -17.34
CA ASP A 226 -22.79 17.64 -18.16
C ASP A 226 -23.22 16.17 -18.24
N VAL A 227 -22.26 15.23 -18.24
CA VAL A 227 -22.53 13.79 -18.27
C VAL A 227 -23.33 13.35 -17.03
N SER A 228 -22.98 13.88 -15.86
CA SER A 228 -23.58 13.48 -14.60
C SER A 228 -24.89 14.20 -14.37
N ALA A 229 -24.91 15.52 -14.57
CA ALA A 229 -26.09 16.36 -14.35
C ALA A 229 -27.29 15.90 -15.19
N LYS A 230 -27.05 15.56 -16.46
CA LYS A 230 -28.10 15.21 -17.42
C LYS A 230 -28.38 13.71 -17.46
N TYR A 231 -27.34 12.88 -17.39
CA TYR A 231 -27.46 11.45 -17.71
C TYR A 231 -27.22 10.50 -16.55
N SER A 232 -26.69 10.90 -15.39
CA SER A 232 -26.49 9.95 -14.29
C SER A 232 -27.73 9.84 -13.40
N ASP A 233 -28.07 8.60 -13.03
CA ASP A 233 -29.04 8.25 -11.99
C ASP A 233 -28.34 7.39 -10.94
N PHE A 234 -28.41 7.80 -9.67
CA PHE A 234 -27.62 7.21 -8.59
C PHE A 234 -28.54 6.43 -7.64
N GLY A 235 -28.10 5.25 -7.22
CA GLY A 235 -28.71 4.49 -6.14
C GLY A 235 -28.28 5.01 -4.76
N GLU A 236 -28.28 4.10 -3.78
CA GLU A 236 -27.91 4.45 -2.40
C GLU A 236 -26.38 4.51 -2.21
N PHE A 237 -25.92 5.47 -1.40
CA PHE A 237 -24.51 5.66 -1.07
C PHE A 237 -24.16 5.01 0.26
N TYR A 238 -23.23 4.08 0.27
CA TYR A 238 -22.67 3.43 1.45
C TYR A 238 -21.31 4.06 1.72
N VAL A 239 -21.00 4.31 3.00
CA VAL A 239 -19.70 4.83 3.43
C VAL A 239 -19.21 4.04 4.63
N GLY A 240 -17.94 3.71 4.62
CA GLY A 240 -17.34 2.84 5.61
C GLY A 240 -15.86 3.11 5.81
N ARG A 241 -15.28 2.42 6.79
CA ARG A 241 -13.84 2.45 7.08
C ARG A 241 -13.29 1.04 7.14
N ARG A 242 -12.16 0.81 6.47
CA ARG A 242 -11.46 -0.47 6.50
C ARG A 242 -10.99 -0.77 7.92
N PHE A 243 -11.00 -2.05 8.30
CA PHE A 243 -10.32 -2.48 9.50
C PHE A 243 -9.72 -3.87 9.30
N PRO A 244 -8.59 -4.21 9.93
CA PRO A 244 -7.99 -5.53 9.82
C PRO A 244 -8.94 -6.63 10.32
N PRO A 245 -8.97 -7.83 9.72
CA PRO A 245 -9.79 -8.94 10.19
C PRO A 245 -9.64 -9.24 11.68
N ALA A 246 -8.43 -9.07 12.22
CA ALA A 246 -8.12 -9.27 13.63
C ALA A 246 -8.96 -8.39 14.58
N ASP A 247 -9.38 -7.22 14.10
CA ASP A 247 -10.10 -6.21 14.87
C ASP A 247 -11.62 -6.43 14.86
N LEU A 248 -12.13 -7.49 14.23
CA LEU A 248 -13.55 -7.83 14.24
C LEU A 248 -14.13 -7.92 15.65
N GLY A 249 -13.38 -8.50 16.60
CA GLY A 249 -13.80 -8.59 17.99
C GLY A 249 -13.97 -7.21 18.66
N ALA A 250 -13.03 -6.31 18.41
CA ALA A 250 -13.06 -4.94 18.92
C ALA A 250 -14.20 -4.12 18.29
N TYR A 251 -14.40 -4.27 16.98
CA TYR A 251 -15.55 -3.70 16.28
C TYR A 251 -16.88 -4.13 16.91
N LEU A 252 -17.05 -5.45 17.15
CA LEU A 252 -18.26 -6.01 17.77
C LEU A 252 -18.41 -5.64 19.26
N ALA A 253 -17.33 -5.20 19.91
CA ALA A 253 -17.34 -4.63 21.26
C ALA A 253 -17.66 -3.13 21.28
N GLY A 254 -17.73 -2.48 20.10
CA GLY A 254 -17.93 -1.03 19.97
C GLY A 254 -16.68 -0.21 20.27
N GLU A 255 -15.50 -0.81 20.13
CA GLU A 255 -14.20 -0.15 20.29
C GLU A 255 -13.79 0.56 18.99
N THR A 256 -12.77 1.41 19.08
CA THR A 256 -12.17 2.05 17.91
C THR A 256 -11.43 1.02 17.08
N VAL A 257 -11.67 1.00 15.76
CA VAL A 257 -10.90 0.19 14.81
C VAL A 257 -10.21 1.11 13.79
N PRO A 258 -8.96 0.81 13.39
CA PRO A 258 -8.12 -0.30 13.86
C PRO A 258 -7.67 -0.18 15.34
N THR A 259 -7.34 -1.30 16.00
CA THR A 259 -6.99 -1.33 17.44
C THR A 259 -5.50 -1.25 17.74
N GLY A 260 -4.63 -1.39 16.72
CA GLY A 260 -3.19 -1.14 16.85
C GLY A 260 -2.91 0.36 17.02
N GLU A 261 -2.19 0.72 18.09
CA GLU A 261 -1.77 2.06 18.54
C GLU A 261 -2.22 3.30 17.73
N ALA A 262 -3.53 3.51 17.61
CA ALA A 262 -4.12 4.85 17.54
C ALA A 262 -4.17 5.46 18.95
N GLY A 263 -3.00 5.55 19.59
CA GLY A 263 -2.78 6.02 20.94
C GLY A 263 -2.17 7.42 20.96
N HIS A 264 -2.82 8.41 20.35
CA HIS A 264 -2.47 9.82 20.59
C HIS A 264 -3.72 10.69 20.81
N GLU A 265 -4.52 10.30 21.80
CA GLU A 265 -5.24 11.31 22.59
C GLU A 265 -4.32 11.87 23.68
N SER A 266 -4.29 13.19 23.72
CA SER A 266 -3.78 14.05 24.77
C SER A 266 -4.11 13.57 26.19
N GLU A 267 -3.11 13.45 27.07
CA GLU A 267 -2.94 14.24 28.30
C GLU A 267 -1.81 13.69 29.19
N ALA A 268 -1.25 14.56 30.02
CA ALA A 268 0.07 14.43 30.63
C ALA A 268 0.11 13.77 32.02
N HIS A 269 1.32 13.31 32.36
CA HIS A 269 1.97 13.24 33.69
C HIS A 269 2.08 11.89 34.44
N ALA A 270 3.30 11.33 34.35
CA ALA A 270 4.32 11.27 35.43
C ALA A 270 4.40 10.06 36.41
N HIS A 271 5.56 9.37 36.27
CA HIS A 271 6.43 8.68 37.25
C HIS A 271 6.09 7.28 37.79
N GLY A 272 7.07 6.36 37.64
CA GLY A 272 7.39 5.37 38.67
C GLY A 272 8.01 4.05 38.19
N ASP A 273 9.33 4.06 37.99
CA ASP A 273 10.35 2.99 38.02
C ASP A 273 10.02 1.48 38.23
N ALA A 274 10.83 0.70 37.49
CA ALA A 274 11.59 -0.51 37.88
C ALA A 274 11.03 -1.92 37.58
N ASP A 275 11.60 -2.50 36.51
CA ASP A 275 12.65 -3.54 36.53
C ASP A 275 12.29 -5.01 36.17
N SER A 276 13.13 -5.51 35.27
CA SER A 276 13.67 -6.86 35.02
C SER A 276 12.81 -8.04 34.53
N GLY A 277 13.28 -8.64 33.43
CA GLY A 277 13.42 -10.11 33.36
C GLY A 277 13.12 -10.84 32.05
N ASP A 278 13.95 -10.61 31.02
CA ASP A 278 14.65 -11.60 30.18
C ASP A 278 13.96 -12.90 29.67
N ALA A 279 13.91 -12.98 28.34
CA ALA A 279 14.28 -14.05 27.40
C ALA A 279 13.79 -15.51 27.57
N SER A 280 13.20 -16.02 26.48
CA SER A 280 13.83 -16.95 25.52
C SER A 280 12.81 -17.96 24.96
N ASP A 281 12.50 -17.78 23.67
CA ASP A 281 12.80 -18.69 22.56
C ASP A 281 12.56 -20.21 22.70
N ALA A 282 12.17 -20.96 21.67
CA ALA A 282 11.67 -20.66 20.34
C ALA A 282 11.32 -22.01 19.66
N ASP A 283 10.64 -21.89 18.52
CA ASP A 283 10.76 -22.69 17.30
C ASP A 283 10.18 -24.08 17.11
N GLY A 284 9.64 -24.24 15.89
CA GLY A 284 9.72 -25.52 15.19
C GLY A 284 8.78 -25.73 13.99
N HIS A 285 8.83 -24.83 13.00
CA HIS A 285 8.83 -25.02 11.53
C HIS A 285 8.00 -26.11 10.80
N GLY A 286 7.61 -25.76 9.56
CA GLY A 286 7.74 -26.71 8.44
C GLY A 286 6.90 -26.45 7.18
N ASP A 287 7.39 -25.56 6.32
CA ASP A 287 7.77 -25.79 4.90
C ASP A 287 6.79 -25.80 3.70
N ASP A 288 7.16 -24.90 2.76
CA ASP A 288 7.50 -25.08 1.33
C ASP A 288 6.40 -25.23 0.25
N ASP A 289 6.40 -24.37 -0.78
CA ASP A 289 7.31 -24.47 -1.95
C ASP A 289 7.12 -23.32 -2.98
N ALA A 290 8.14 -23.11 -3.81
CA ALA A 290 8.52 -21.97 -4.66
C ALA A 290 7.79 -21.77 -6.02
N GLU A 291 7.95 -20.59 -6.66
CA GLU A 291 8.68 -20.36 -7.95
C GLU A 291 8.65 -18.89 -8.45
N GLN A 292 9.61 -18.55 -9.33
CA GLN A 292 10.27 -17.25 -9.59
C GLN A 292 9.76 -16.39 -10.79
N ASP A 293 10.07 -15.10 -10.67
CA ASP A 293 10.47 -14.07 -11.68
C ASP A 293 9.41 -13.20 -12.39
N GLY A 294 9.15 -12.06 -11.73
CA GLY A 294 8.56 -10.83 -12.25
C GLY A 294 8.60 -9.73 -11.18
N HIS A 295 9.75 -9.60 -10.52
CA HIS A 295 9.85 -9.17 -9.13
C HIS A 295 10.77 -7.93 -9.01
N ASP A 296 10.26 -6.75 -8.69
CA ASP A 296 11.09 -5.68 -8.08
C ASP A 296 10.46 -5.27 -6.74
N GLY A 297 9.15 -4.99 -6.70
CA GLY A 297 8.41 -4.93 -5.44
C GLY A 297 8.29 -6.30 -4.76
N ASP A 298 8.10 -7.31 -5.60
CA ASP A 298 7.82 -8.69 -5.20
C ASP A 298 9.17 -9.44 -4.91
N ASP A 299 10.31 -8.91 -5.39
CA ASP A 299 11.68 -9.33 -5.02
C ASP A 299 12.09 -8.72 -3.68
N ALA A 300 11.72 -7.46 -3.43
CA ALA A 300 11.95 -6.80 -2.15
C ALA A 300 11.19 -7.50 -1.03
N ASP A 301 9.95 -7.90 -1.25
CA ASP A 301 9.16 -8.67 -0.28
C ASP A 301 9.69 -10.10 -0.06
N ASP A 302 10.19 -10.75 -1.11
CA ASP A 302 10.87 -12.04 -1.00
C ASP A 302 12.20 -11.93 -0.22
N ILE A 303 13.00 -10.88 -0.49
CA ILE A 303 14.22 -10.54 0.28
C ILE A 303 13.87 -10.24 1.74
N ARG A 304 12.77 -9.52 2.02
CA ARG A 304 12.31 -9.22 3.39
C ARG A 304 12.02 -10.50 4.16
N ARG A 305 11.31 -11.46 3.55
CA ARG A 305 11.05 -12.76 4.18
C ARG A 305 12.35 -13.51 4.44
N GLU A 306 13.23 -13.56 3.45
CA GLU A 306 14.46 -14.32 3.57
C GLU A 306 15.43 -13.75 4.63
N LEU A 307 15.54 -12.42 4.73
CA LEU A 307 16.34 -11.77 5.76
C LEU A 307 15.69 -11.89 7.16
N ALA A 308 14.36 -11.95 7.24
CA ALA A 308 13.64 -12.20 8.49
C ALA A 308 13.88 -13.62 9.00
N ASP A 309 13.91 -14.60 8.10
CA ASP A 309 14.20 -16.00 8.44
C ASP A 309 15.63 -16.19 8.95
N LEU A 310 16.56 -15.30 8.57
CA LEU A 310 17.95 -15.30 9.05
C LEU A 310 18.14 -14.59 10.40
N ASP A 311 17.05 -14.18 11.07
CA ASP A 311 17.06 -13.35 12.30
C ASP A 311 17.94 -12.10 12.13
N ILE A 312 18.09 -11.59 10.91
CA ILE A 312 18.76 -10.32 10.69
C ILE A 312 17.90 -9.18 11.29
N TYR A 313 16.60 -9.46 11.56
CA TYR A 313 15.62 -8.60 12.20
C TYR A 313 15.17 -9.12 13.58
N ALA A 314 15.74 -8.60 14.67
CA ALA A 314 15.18 -8.80 15.99
C ALA A 314 13.88 -7.97 16.18
N GLY A 315 12.75 -8.51 15.72
CA GLY A 315 11.41 -7.98 15.88
C GLY A 315 10.79 -7.45 14.59
N GLN A 316 9.45 -7.49 14.50
CA GLN A 316 8.70 -6.89 13.39
C GLN A 316 9.28 -5.50 13.09
N PRO A 317 9.54 -5.15 11.82
CA PRO A 317 9.61 -3.75 11.44
C PRO A 317 8.36 -3.11 12.05
N HIS A 318 8.52 -2.01 12.80
CA HIS A 318 7.34 -1.25 13.16
C HIS A 318 6.55 -1.03 11.86
N GLY A 319 5.26 -1.32 11.87
CA GLY A 319 4.37 -1.26 10.71
C GLY A 319 4.17 0.16 10.20
N GLU A 320 5.25 0.80 9.80
CA GLU A 320 5.30 2.02 9.02
C GLU A 320 6.05 1.64 7.75
N ASP A 321 5.32 1.38 6.67
CA ASP A 321 5.89 1.23 5.34
C ASP A 321 6.48 2.59 4.91
N VAL A 322 7.70 2.88 5.35
CA VAL A 322 8.40 4.10 4.93
C VAL A 322 9.15 3.86 3.63
N TYR A 323 8.90 4.73 2.67
CA TYR A 323 9.51 4.74 1.34
C TYR A 323 10.59 5.82 1.30
N ALA A 324 11.77 5.48 0.79
CA ALA A 324 12.86 6.44 0.66
C ALA A 324 13.27 6.65 -0.78
N THR A 325 13.56 7.91 -1.08
CA THR A 325 14.26 8.32 -2.28
C THR A 325 15.69 8.68 -1.91
N VAL A 326 16.66 8.10 -2.62
CA VAL A 326 18.09 8.41 -2.45
C VAL A 326 18.68 8.91 -3.77
N LEU A 327 19.30 10.08 -3.71
CA LEU A 327 20.03 10.66 -4.83
C LEU A 327 21.50 10.88 -4.46
N TYR A 328 22.39 10.52 -5.37
CA TYR A 328 23.81 10.76 -5.24
C TYR A 328 24.21 12.01 -6.02
N SER A 329 24.98 12.89 -5.39
CA SER A 329 25.47 14.13 -5.99
C SER A 329 26.96 14.31 -5.76
N ALA A 330 27.64 14.89 -6.76
CA ALA A 330 29.04 15.31 -6.69
C ALA A 330 29.22 16.75 -6.17
N ALA A 331 28.12 17.47 -5.91
CA ALA A 331 28.18 18.83 -5.37
C ALA A 331 28.72 18.84 -3.93
N ASP A 332 29.30 19.98 -3.55
CA ASP A 332 29.81 20.20 -2.19
C ASP A 332 28.69 20.10 -1.15
N THR A 333 29.01 19.53 0.01
CA THR A 333 28.05 19.25 1.08
C THR A 333 27.33 20.52 1.56
N ASP A 334 28.02 21.66 1.65
CA ASP A 334 27.40 22.94 2.06
C ASP A 334 26.41 23.46 1.01
N GLU A 335 26.70 23.24 -0.28
CA GLU A 335 25.83 23.64 -1.39
C GLU A 335 24.56 22.76 -1.42
N LEU A 336 24.72 21.44 -1.31
CA LEU A 336 23.59 20.51 -1.22
C LEU A 336 22.72 20.78 0.00
N PHE A 337 23.34 21.04 1.15
CA PHE A 337 22.61 21.34 2.38
C PHE A 337 21.72 22.58 2.24
N SER A 338 22.23 23.65 1.63
CA SER A 338 21.45 24.89 1.43
C SER A 338 20.24 24.68 0.52
N GLU A 339 20.37 23.87 -0.54
CA GLU A 339 19.26 23.57 -1.46
C GLU A 339 18.24 22.63 -0.81
N VAL A 340 18.73 21.61 -0.08
CA VAL A 340 17.88 20.67 0.66
C VAL A 340 17.13 21.35 1.80
N GLU A 341 17.73 22.29 2.53
CA GLU A 341 17.02 23.05 3.58
C GLU A 341 15.82 23.82 2.98
N GLY A 342 15.98 24.39 1.78
CA GLY A 342 14.91 25.07 1.06
C GLY A 342 13.79 24.12 0.59
N LEU A 343 14.15 22.92 0.11
CA LEU A 343 13.18 21.89 -0.28
C LEU A 343 12.48 21.27 0.92
N ARG A 344 13.21 20.97 1.99
CA ARG A 344 12.71 20.41 3.25
C ARG A 344 11.61 21.28 3.83
N GLY A 345 11.77 22.61 3.83
CA GLY A 345 10.70 23.50 4.30
C GLY A 345 9.39 23.38 3.52
N ASN A 346 9.41 22.93 2.26
CA ASN A 346 8.20 22.61 1.51
C ASN A 346 7.69 21.20 1.81
N PHE A 347 8.58 20.24 2.10
CA PHE A 347 8.23 18.87 2.43
C PHE A 347 7.64 18.71 3.83
N ASP A 348 8.11 19.50 4.80
CA ASP A 348 7.59 19.56 6.18
C ASP A 348 6.11 20.01 6.24
N HIS A 349 5.51 20.42 5.12
CA HIS A 349 4.09 20.72 5.00
C HIS A 349 3.22 19.50 4.69
N TYR A 350 3.82 18.35 4.36
CA TYR A 350 3.11 17.11 4.11
C TYR A 350 3.22 16.21 5.34
N ASP A 351 2.07 15.76 5.83
CA ASP A 351 2.01 14.91 7.03
C ASP A 351 2.65 13.53 6.81
N THR A 352 2.87 13.12 5.55
CA THR A 352 3.56 11.89 5.15
C THR A 352 5.07 12.05 5.03
N HIS A 353 5.61 13.26 5.23
CA HIS A 353 7.04 13.51 5.18
C HIS A 353 7.69 13.14 6.52
N VAL A 354 8.52 12.11 6.51
CA VAL A 354 9.25 11.68 7.71
C VAL A 354 10.53 12.49 7.87
N LYS A 355 11.31 12.63 6.79
CA LYS A 355 12.62 13.28 6.83
C LYS A 355 13.17 13.59 5.43
N THR A 356 13.93 14.66 5.30
CA THR A 356 14.92 14.81 4.21
C THR A 356 16.24 15.31 4.79
N ALA A 357 17.34 14.63 4.47
CA ALA A 357 18.66 14.96 5.00
C ALA A 357 19.78 14.72 3.99
N VAL A 358 20.90 15.42 4.21
CA VAL A 358 22.14 15.27 3.44
C VAL A 358 23.11 14.41 4.23
N TYR A 359 23.75 13.48 3.52
CA TYR A 359 24.74 12.57 4.06
C TYR A 359 26.04 12.67 3.28
N GLU A 360 27.15 12.59 4.01
CA GLU A 360 28.51 12.63 3.47
C GLU A 360 29.11 11.21 3.49
N ALA A 361 29.72 10.79 2.37
CA ALA A 361 30.40 9.49 2.29
C ALA A 361 31.75 9.53 3.01
N ARG A 362 32.06 8.46 3.74
CA ARG A 362 33.39 8.30 4.32
C ARG A 362 34.40 7.88 3.24
N GLY A 363 35.30 8.80 2.87
CA GLY A 363 36.46 8.48 2.03
C GLY A 363 36.24 8.51 0.51
N ARG A 364 35.11 9.07 0.04
CA ARG A 364 34.79 9.26 -1.39
C ARG A 364 34.29 10.68 -1.66
N ASP A 365 34.43 11.13 -2.90
CA ASP A 365 33.94 12.44 -3.38
C ASP A 365 32.47 12.34 -3.86
N ARG A 366 31.57 11.74 -3.05
CA ARG A 366 30.13 11.68 -3.35
C ARG A 366 29.29 11.89 -2.09
N ASN A 367 28.22 12.66 -2.23
CA ASN A 367 27.25 12.94 -1.19
C ASN A 367 25.90 12.31 -1.55
N ALA A 368 25.08 12.04 -0.54
CA ALA A 368 23.75 11.50 -0.73
C ALA A 368 22.68 12.43 -0.13
N VAL A 369 21.55 12.55 -0.81
CA VAL A 369 20.34 13.17 -0.27
C VAL A 369 19.30 12.08 -0.12
N VAL A 370 18.83 11.88 1.10
CA VAL A 370 17.84 10.87 1.44
C VAL A 370 16.57 11.58 1.87
N SER A 371 15.43 11.18 1.29
CA SER A 371 14.11 11.63 1.71
C SER A 371 13.24 10.42 2.04
N ILE A 372 12.69 10.37 3.24
CA ILE A 372 11.86 9.29 3.78
C ILE A 372 10.41 9.79 3.90
N TRP A 373 9.47 8.94 3.49
CA TRP A 373 8.05 9.25 3.41
C TRP A 373 7.21 8.04 3.85
N ASP A 374 6.01 8.27 4.36
CA ASP A 374 5.10 7.19 4.77
C ASP A 374 4.38 6.51 3.59
N THR A 375 4.53 7.03 2.37
CA THR A 375 3.87 6.47 1.17
C THR A 375 4.77 6.50 -0.07
N ALA A 376 4.65 5.45 -0.91
CA ALA A 376 5.43 5.29 -2.13
C ALA A 376 5.25 6.48 -3.08
N SER A 377 3.99 6.91 -3.26
CA SER A 377 3.64 8.02 -4.14
C SER A 377 4.23 9.35 -3.69
N ALA A 378 4.37 9.58 -2.38
CA ALA A 378 5.00 10.79 -1.85
C ALA A 378 6.52 10.75 -2.08
N ALA A 379 7.15 9.59 -1.88
CA ALA A 379 8.55 9.39 -2.22
C ALA A 379 8.81 9.61 -3.72
N GLU A 380 8.01 9.02 -4.62
CA GLU A 380 8.16 9.20 -6.07
C GLU A 380 7.98 10.67 -6.50
N THR A 381 7.01 11.36 -5.90
CA THR A 381 6.80 12.79 -6.14
C THR A 381 8.01 13.61 -5.67
N ALA A 382 8.54 13.33 -4.48
CA ALA A 382 9.72 13.97 -3.94
C ALA A 382 10.96 13.73 -4.80
N ALA A 383 11.11 12.54 -5.38
CA ALA A 383 12.19 12.21 -6.30
C ALA A 383 12.26 13.14 -7.51
N GLY A 384 11.11 13.59 -8.01
CA GLY A 384 11.03 14.61 -9.05
C GLY A 384 11.72 15.93 -8.63
N PHE A 385 11.39 16.46 -7.46
CA PHE A 385 11.97 17.70 -6.94
C PHE A 385 13.45 17.56 -6.57
N LEU A 386 13.82 16.46 -5.92
CA LEU A 386 15.18 16.21 -5.49
C LEU A 386 16.12 15.97 -6.68
N SER A 387 15.59 15.59 -7.85
CA SER A 387 16.39 15.46 -9.06
C SER A 387 16.85 16.78 -9.69
N GLU A 388 16.28 17.90 -9.27
CA GLU A 388 16.71 19.23 -9.68
C GLU A 388 17.89 19.75 -8.85
N LEU A 389 18.36 18.98 -7.87
CA LEU A 389 19.52 19.32 -7.03
C LEU A 389 20.82 19.41 -7.86
N PRO A 390 21.80 20.21 -7.40
CA PRO A 390 23.05 20.42 -8.12
C PRO A 390 23.84 19.11 -8.24
N GLU A 391 24.45 18.92 -9.42
CA GLU A 391 25.42 17.85 -9.74
C GLU A 391 24.98 16.43 -9.35
N VAL A 392 23.68 16.11 -9.46
CA VAL A 392 23.17 14.74 -9.31
C VAL A 392 23.84 13.83 -10.34
N VAL A 393 24.53 12.79 -9.87
CA VAL A 393 25.33 11.86 -10.69
C VAL A 393 24.64 10.52 -10.90
N SER A 394 23.81 10.07 -9.96
CA SER A 394 22.98 8.88 -10.10
C SER A 394 21.82 8.90 -9.11
N ARG A 395 20.76 8.16 -9.44
CA ARG A 395 19.71 7.76 -8.49
C ARG A 395 19.93 6.33 -8.09
N ALA A 396 19.67 6.06 -6.83
CA ALA A 396 19.61 4.69 -6.36
C ALA A 396 18.50 3.95 -7.14
N GLY A 397 18.86 2.83 -7.80
CA GLY A 397 17.97 2.07 -8.70
C GLY A 397 18.25 2.24 -10.21
N GLU A 398 19.04 3.23 -10.62
CA GLU A 398 19.37 3.48 -12.04
C GLU A 398 20.73 2.90 -12.49
N GLU A 399 21.47 2.24 -11.59
CA GLU A 399 22.81 1.69 -11.84
C GLU A 399 22.74 0.24 -12.35
N SER A 400 23.67 -0.16 -13.23
CA SER A 400 23.69 -1.51 -13.79
C SER A 400 24.18 -2.54 -12.76
N GLY A 401 23.26 -3.23 -12.09
CA GLY A 401 23.56 -4.25 -11.08
C GLY A 401 22.42 -4.38 -10.08
N PHE A 402 22.63 -5.18 -9.03
CA PHE A 402 21.74 -5.28 -7.88
C PHE A 402 22.29 -4.45 -6.72
N GLY A 403 21.63 -3.35 -6.37
CA GLY A 403 21.99 -2.54 -5.20
C GLY A 403 21.27 -3.02 -3.95
N THR A 404 21.99 -3.46 -2.93
CA THR A 404 21.44 -3.57 -1.58
C THR A 404 21.67 -2.25 -0.86
N MET A 405 20.62 -1.43 -0.80
CA MET A 405 20.59 -0.30 0.09
C MET A 405 19.68 -0.66 1.23
N GLY A 406 20.22 -0.73 2.43
CA GLY A 406 19.44 -1.31 3.50
C GLY A 406 20.28 -1.40 4.75
N MET A 407 20.36 -0.28 5.45
CA MET A 407 20.20 -0.17 6.89
C MET A 407 20.48 1.29 7.24
N PHE A 408 19.43 2.04 7.56
CA PHE A 408 19.57 3.28 8.30
C PHE A 408 19.82 2.91 9.76
N TYR A 409 20.93 3.39 10.30
CA TYR A 409 21.41 3.13 11.64
C TYR A 409 21.40 4.42 12.43
N THR A 410 20.82 4.38 13.63
CA THR A 410 21.12 5.38 14.65
C THR A 410 22.07 4.74 15.65
N VAL A 411 23.35 5.09 15.59
CA VAL A 411 24.42 4.53 16.45
C VAL A 411 24.41 5.24 17.80
N LYS A 412 24.65 4.54 18.91
CA LYS A 412 24.86 5.19 20.20
C LYS A 412 26.13 6.04 20.14
N PRO A 413 26.12 7.31 20.59
CA PRO A 413 27.29 8.19 20.44
C PRO A 413 28.60 7.64 21.01
N ASP A 414 28.54 6.86 22.10
CA ASP A 414 29.71 6.25 22.74
C ASP A 414 30.34 5.11 21.93
N TYR A 415 29.62 4.57 20.93
CA TYR A 415 30.04 3.42 20.12
C TYR A 415 30.37 3.81 18.68
N ARG A 416 30.36 5.09 18.34
CA ARG A 416 30.54 5.55 16.96
C ARG A 416 31.89 5.13 16.36
N GLU A 417 32.98 5.29 17.11
CA GLU A 417 34.31 4.87 16.65
C GLU A 417 34.36 3.33 16.45
N GLU A 418 33.76 2.56 17.37
CA GLU A 418 33.72 1.11 17.26
C GLU A 418 32.85 0.64 16.07
N PHE A 419 31.78 1.38 15.74
CA PHE A 419 30.95 1.12 14.57
C PHE A 419 31.70 1.38 13.26
N HIS A 420 32.50 2.45 13.22
CA HIS A 420 33.38 2.73 12.10
C HIS A 420 34.47 1.66 11.92
N ASP A 421 35.09 1.22 13.00
CA ASP A 421 36.12 0.18 12.95
C ASP A 421 35.52 -1.16 12.48
N THR A 422 34.32 -1.50 12.98
CA THR A 422 33.61 -2.71 12.57
C THR A 422 33.18 -2.65 11.10
N PHE A 423 32.74 -1.48 10.63
CA PHE A 423 32.45 -1.28 9.20
C PHE A 423 33.70 -1.49 8.34
N ASP A 424 34.86 -0.95 8.73
CA ASP A 424 36.11 -1.10 7.99
C ASP A 424 36.53 -2.59 7.89
N ASP A 425 36.30 -3.37 8.96
CA ASP A 425 36.56 -4.81 8.97
C ASP A 425 35.63 -5.57 8.00
N VAL A 426 34.34 -5.21 7.95
CA VAL A 426 33.35 -5.78 7.01
C VAL A 426 33.63 -5.37 5.57
N GLU A 427 33.98 -4.11 5.33
CA GLU A 427 34.38 -3.62 4.01
C GLU A 427 35.56 -4.43 3.47
N GLY A 428 36.56 -4.72 4.31
CA GLY A 428 37.70 -5.56 3.94
C GLY A 428 37.33 -7.01 3.58
N ILE A 429 36.25 -7.55 4.15
CA ILE A 429 35.72 -8.86 3.77
C ILE A 429 35.02 -8.77 2.41
N LEU A 430 34.19 -7.75 2.22
CA LEU A 430 33.41 -7.50 1.00
C LEU A 430 34.29 -7.33 -0.24
N GLU A 431 35.43 -6.62 -0.14
CA GLU A 431 36.38 -6.45 -1.25
C GLU A 431 36.87 -7.77 -1.88
N GLY A 432 36.81 -8.88 -1.12
CA GLY A 432 37.22 -10.21 -1.57
C GLY A 432 36.10 -11.09 -2.12
N MET A 433 34.84 -10.63 -2.08
CA MET A 433 33.66 -11.44 -2.40
C MET A 433 33.34 -11.42 -3.89
N GLU A 434 32.91 -12.58 -4.40
CA GLU A 434 32.47 -12.71 -5.79
C GLU A 434 31.17 -11.92 -6.00
N GLY A 435 31.18 -11.04 -7.00
CA GLY A 435 30.01 -10.23 -7.35
C GLY A 435 29.77 -9.01 -6.46
N HIS A 436 30.65 -8.68 -5.50
CA HIS A 436 30.63 -7.38 -4.83
C HIS A 436 31.24 -6.30 -5.74
N GLN A 437 30.58 -5.15 -5.87
CA GLN A 437 31.08 -4.02 -6.65
C GLN A 437 31.66 -2.92 -5.75
N GLU A 438 30.84 -2.38 -4.86
CA GLU A 438 31.24 -1.34 -3.91
C GLU A 438 30.34 -1.28 -2.68
N THR A 439 30.86 -0.77 -1.56
CA THR A 439 30.10 -0.47 -0.36
C THR A 439 30.60 0.84 0.23
N ASP A 440 29.69 1.70 0.68
CA ASP A 440 30.03 2.97 1.31
C ASP A 440 29.18 3.22 2.55
N LEU A 441 29.83 3.79 3.57
CA LEU A 441 29.19 4.30 4.77
C LEU A 441 28.97 5.81 4.64
N PHE A 442 27.73 6.23 4.82
CA PHE A 442 27.28 7.61 4.77
C PHE A 442 26.88 8.07 6.18
N ALA A 443 27.28 9.28 6.57
CA ALA A 443 26.89 9.90 7.84
C ALA A 443 26.12 11.20 7.59
N ASN A 444 25.04 11.42 8.35
CA ASN A 444 24.23 12.62 8.22
C ASN A 444 25.02 13.84 8.71
N VAL A 445 24.96 14.92 7.93
CA VAL A 445 25.63 16.19 8.20
C VAL A 445 25.11 16.88 9.47
N GLU A 446 23.83 16.70 9.79
CA GLU A 446 23.17 17.29 10.97
C GLU A 446 23.29 16.41 12.23
N ASP A 447 23.41 15.09 12.06
CA ASP A 447 23.60 14.12 13.16
C ASP A 447 24.54 12.99 12.73
N GLU A 448 25.80 13.10 13.10
CA GLU A 448 26.85 12.11 12.78
C GLU A 448 26.60 10.70 13.35
N ASN A 449 25.58 10.50 14.18
CA ASN A 449 25.19 9.18 14.67
C ASN A 449 24.12 8.50 13.81
N ASP A 450 23.48 9.26 12.92
CA ASP A 450 22.55 8.76 11.92
C ASP A 450 23.30 8.47 10.63
N MET A 451 23.38 7.19 10.28
CA MET A 451 24.21 6.68 9.20
C MET A 451 23.41 5.73 8.31
N PHE A 452 23.85 5.53 7.08
CA PHE A 452 23.38 4.42 6.28
C PHE A 452 24.49 3.79 5.46
N ILE A 453 24.33 2.52 5.11
CA ILE A 453 25.26 1.78 4.26
C ILE A 453 24.59 1.54 2.90
N SER A 454 25.28 1.90 1.83
CA SER A 454 24.92 1.55 0.46
C SER A 454 25.90 0.51 -0.06
N SER A 455 25.40 -0.59 -0.61
CA SER A 455 26.23 -1.65 -1.20
C SER A 455 25.70 -2.08 -2.57
N GLN A 456 26.60 -2.31 -3.52
CA GLN A 456 26.30 -2.70 -4.90
C GLN A 456 26.90 -4.06 -5.22
N TRP A 457 26.14 -4.85 -5.96
CA TRP A 457 26.47 -6.22 -6.34
C TRP A 457 26.14 -6.48 -7.81
N ASP A 458 26.82 -7.44 -8.42
CA ASP A 458 26.57 -7.88 -9.79
C ASP A 458 25.20 -8.56 -9.95
N ALA A 459 24.70 -9.21 -8.90
CA ALA A 459 23.43 -9.94 -8.90
C ALA A 459 22.90 -10.16 -7.47
N ARG A 460 21.60 -10.41 -7.33
CA ARG A 460 20.89 -10.67 -6.07
C ARG A 460 21.52 -11.83 -5.28
N GLU A 461 21.87 -12.92 -5.97
CA GLU A 461 22.41 -14.12 -5.33
C GLU A 461 23.76 -13.88 -4.65
N ASN A 462 24.55 -12.93 -5.16
CA ASN A 462 25.85 -12.57 -4.58
C ASN A 462 25.66 -11.83 -3.25
N ALA A 463 24.67 -10.92 -3.19
CA ALA A 463 24.33 -10.20 -1.97
C ALA A 463 23.73 -11.14 -0.90
N MET A 464 22.81 -12.02 -1.29
CA MET A 464 22.23 -13.00 -0.34
C MET A 464 23.27 -13.99 0.17
N ALA A 465 24.30 -14.32 -0.62
CA ALA A 465 25.41 -15.13 -0.15
C ALA A 465 26.21 -14.46 0.98
N PHE A 466 26.33 -13.13 0.96
CA PHE A 466 26.93 -12.36 2.05
C PHE A 466 26.04 -12.31 3.28
N PHE A 467 24.74 -12.03 3.11
CA PHE A 467 23.82 -11.98 4.27
C PHE A 467 23.67 -13.33 4.98
N ARG A 468 23.87 -14.44 4.27
CA ARG A 468 23.90 -15.80 4.85
C ARG A 468 25.26 -16.19 5.45
N SER A 469 26.27 -15.33 5.41
CA SER A 469 27.62 -15.65 5.90
C SER A 469 27.72 -15.55 7.41
N GLU A 470 28.59 -16.38 8.02
CA GLU A 470 28.83 -16.35 9.47
C GLU A 470 29.38 -14.97 9.89
N GLU A 471 30.21 -14.36 9.04
CA GLU A 471 30.82 -13.05 9.27
C GLU A 471 29.78 -11.91 9.34
N PHE A 472 28.75 -11.97 8.49
CA PHE A 472 27.64 -11.00 8.55
C PHE A 472 26.79 -11.21 9.82
N GLY A 473 26.46 -12.47 10.15
CA GLY A 473 25.71 -12.80 11.36
C GLY A 473 26.38 -12.31 12.64
N GLU A 474 27.70 -12.49 12.77
CA GLU A 474 28.49 -11.97 13.90
C GLU A 474 28.43 -10.43 14.00
N THR A 475 28.41 -9.74 12.85
CA THR A 475 28.31 -8.27 12.79
C THR A 475 26.93 -7.78 13.20
N VAL A 476 25.86 -8.48 12.80
CA VAL A 476 24.48 -8.13 13.17
C VAL A 476 24.25 -8.30 14.67
N GLU A 477 24.74 -9.40 15.25
CA GLU A 477 24.67 -9.62 16.71
C GLU A 477 25.36 -8.50 17.49
N TRP A 478 26.55 -8.09 17.06
CA TRP A 478 27.26 -6.96 17.66
C TRP A 478 26.52 -5.62 17.45
N GLY A 479 25.98 -5.40 16.25
CA GLY A 479 25.19 -4.22 15.89
C GLY A 479 24.03 -3.96 16.86
N ARG A 480 23.35 -5.02 17.33
CA ARG A 480 22.24 -4.92 18.30
C ARG A 480 22.64 -4.24 19.61
N GLU A 481 23.90 -4.33 20.03
CA GLU A 481 24.36 -3.74 21.29
C GLU A 481 24.71 -2.25 21.16
N VAL A 482 25.09 -1.81 19.95
CA VAL A 482 25.66 -0.48 19.71
C VAL A 482 24.69 0.51 19.08
N LEU A 483 23.56 0.05 18.53
CA LEU A 483 22.53 0.90 17.96
C LEU A 483 21.59 1.47 19.03
N ALA A 484 21.20 2.74 18.85
CA ALA A 484 20.26 3.48 19.69
C ALA A 484 18.80 3.23 19.28
N ASP A 485 18.56 2.84 18.03
CA ASP A 485 17.26 2.44 17.50
C ASP A 485 17.42 1.18 16.61
N ARG A 486 16.32 0.47 16.34
CA ARG A 486 16.34 -0.66 15.42
C ARG A 486 16.67 -0.17 13.99
N PRO A 487 17.51 -0.89 13.23
CA PRO A 487 17.82 -0.49 11.86
C PRO A 487 16.54 -0.41 11.01
N ARG A 488 16.40 0.66 10.22
CA ARG A 488 15.32 0.76 9.22
C ARG A 488 15.87 0.36 7.86
N HIS A 489 15.30 -0.68 7.26
CA HIS A 489 15.59 -1.00 5.85
C HIS A 489 14.66 -0.21 4.95
N VAL A 490 15.18 0.35 3.87
CA VAL A 490 14.36 1.01 2.88
C VAL A 490 14.74 0.51 1.51
N PHE A 491 13.75 0.00 0.78
CA PHE A 491 13.90 -0.43 -0.61
C PHE A 491 13.51 0.75 -1.51
N LEU A 492 14.21 0.87 -2.63
CA LEU A 492 14.09 1.99 -3.55
C LEU A 492 12.83 1.80 -4.41
N ALA A 493 12.06 2.87 -4.57
CA ALA A 493 10.92 2.93 -5.49
C ALA A 493 11.37 3.35 -6.90
#